data_AF-A0A7C5Y9M0-F1
#
_entry.id   AF-A0A7C5Y9M0-F1
#
_cell.length_a   1.000
_cell.length_b   1.000
_cell.length_c   1.000
_cell.angle_alpha   90.00
_cell.angle_beta   90.00
_cell.angle_gamma   90.00
#
_symmetry.space_group_name_H-M   'P 1'
#
loop_
_entity.id
_entity.type
_entity.pdbx_description
1 polymer ?
#
loop_
_entity_poly.entity_id
_entity_poly.type
_entity_poly.pdbx_seq_one_letter_code
_entity_poly.pdbx_strand_id
1 'polypeptide(L)'
;MKKLNPIVQMLKWKTRLLSHDEIIQILSAIGTIEHNPFTLTELTEKLPESISRNESKRRSVSTFLSNLVELGYLIKPSERKWLKTAATLSVYLSPLLIELNDLEKHSVQSEKKEKKVIQLEDRK
;
A
#
# COMPACT_ATOMS: atom_id res chain seq x y z
N MET A 1 17.41 -7.86 -17.85
CA MET A 1 17.11 -7.71 -16.40
C MET A 1 15.60 -7.64 -16.24
N LYS A 2 15.00 -8.42 -15.32
CA LYS A 2 13.56 -8.39 -15.07
C LYS A 2 13.21 -7.03 -14.45
N LYS A 3 12.29 -6.28 -15.04
CA LYS A 3 11.86 -4.97 -14.52
C LYS A 3 11.26 -5.18 -13.13
N LEU A 4 11.79 -4.48 -12.12
CA LEU A 4 11.26 -4.55 -10.76
C LEU A 4 9.85 -3.97 -10.74
N ASN A 5 8.97 -4.58 -9.95
CA ASN A 5 7.61 -4.07 -9.79
C ASN A 5 7.67 -2.71 -9.04
N PRO A 6 7.09 -1.62 -9.60
CA PRO A 6 7.16 -0.29 -8.99
C PRO A 6 6.57 -0.21 -7.58
N ILE A 7 5.53 -0.99 -7.28
CA ILE A 7 4.92 -1.03 -5.94
C ILE A 7 5.91 -1.66 -4.96
N VAL A 8 6.59 -2.74 -5.33
CA VAL A 8 7.63 -3.35 -4.50
C VAL A 8 8.80 -2.39 -4.27
N GLN A 9 9.18 -1.63 -5.30
CA GLN A 9 10.21 -0.60 -5.17
C GLN A 9 9.80 0.53 -4.21
N MET A 10 8.55 1.00 -4.29
CA MET A 10 8.01 2.00 -3.37
C MET A 10 7.98 1.47 -1.93
N LEU A 11 7.51 0.25 -1.73
CA LEU A 11 7.42 -0.40 -0.41
C LEU A 11 8.79 -0.57 0.26
N LYS A 12 9.86 -0.72 -0.54
CA LYS A 12 11.22 -0.84 -0.04
C LYS A 12 11.74 0.42 0.65
N TRP A 13 11.27 1.61 0.27
CA TRP A 13 11.82 2.88 0.75
C TRP A 13 11.80 3.02 2.28
N LYS A 14 10.81 2.44 2.95
CA LYS A 14 10.70 2.46 4.41
C LYS A 14 11.21 1.19 5.11
N THR A 15 11.93 0.30 4.41
CA THR A 15 12.43 -0.97 4.95
C THR A 15 13.89 -1.21 4.58
N ARG A 16 14.80 -0.54 5.28
CA ARG A 16 16.23 -0.46 4.92
C ARG A 16 16.95 -1.81 4.80
N LEU A 17 16.58 -2.82 5.60
CA LEU A 17 17.26 -4.11 5.65
C LEU A 17 16.60 -5.20 4.79
N LEU A 18 15.48 -4.90 4.13
CA LEU A 18 14.77 -5.86 3.29
C LEU A 18 15.10 -5.60 1.81
N SER A 19 15.48 -6.65 1.11
CA SER A 19 15.60 -6.67 -0.34
C SER A 19 14.21 -6.71 -1.00
N HIS A 20 14.16 -6.45 -2.32
CA HIS A 20 12.91 -6.52 -3.06
C HIS A 20 12.31 -7.93 -3.03
N ASP A 21 13.15 -8.97 -3.13
CA ASP A 21 12.70 -10.35 -3.08
C ASP A 21 12.15 -10.73 -1.71
N GLU A 22 12.76 -10.24 -0.63
CA GLU A 22 12.26 -10.46 0.73
C GLU A 22 10.91 -9.75 0.95
N ILE A 23 10.72 -8.55 0.40
CA ILE A 23 9.42 -7.88 0.42
C ILE A 23 8.36 -8.72 -0.31
N ILE A 24 8.69 -9.26 -1.50
CA ILE A 24 7.78 -10.14 -2.25
C ILE A 24 7.45 -11.40 -1.43
N GLN A 25 8.45 -12.01 -0.78
CA GLN A 25 8.25 -13.18 0.09
C GLN A 25 7.33 -12.85 1.27
N ILE A 26 7.51 -11.70 1.91
CA ILE A 26 6.66 -11.26 3.03
C ILE A 26 5.22 -11.02 2.55
N LEU A 27 5.03 -10.30 1.44
CA LEU A 27 3.70 -10.08 0.87
C LEU A 27 3.01 -11.38 0.48
N SER A 28 3.76 -12.32 -0.10
CA SER A 28 3.26 -13.65 -0.46
C SER A 28 2.86 -14.43 0.80
N ALA A 29 3.71 -14.44 1.83
CA ALA A 29 3.42 -15.09 3.10
C ALA A 29 2.14 -14.52 3.74
N ILE A 30 1.98 -13.19 3.79
CA ILE A 30 0.75 -12.53 4.28
C ILE A 30 -0.48 -12.98 3.46
N GLY A 31 -0.35 -13.05 2.14
CA GLY A 31 -1.42 -13.51 1.23
C GLY A 31 -1.87 -14.94 1.54
N THR A 32 -0.95 -15.82 1.92
CA THR A 32 -1.23 -17.24 2.24
C THR A 32 -1.75 -17.50 3.65
N ILE A 33 -1.80 -16.50 4.53
CA ILE A 33 -2.39 -16.66 5.86
C ILE A 33 -3.92 -16.63 5.72
N GLU A 34 -4.61 -17.72 6.02
CA GLU A 34 -6.05 -17.84 5.81
C GLU A 34 -6.88 -17.25 6.96
N HIS A 35 -6.30 -17.19 8.17
CA HIS A 35 -6.98 -16.68 9.36
C HIS A 35 -6.65 -15.21 9.64
N ASN A 36 -7.55 -14.54 10.36
CA ASN A 36 -7.33 -13.21 10.91
C ASN A 36 -7.81 -13.19 12.37
N PRO A 37 -7.14 -12.43 13.27
CA PRO A 37 -5.86 -11.76 13.07
C PRO A 37 -4.67 -12.73 13.11
N PHE A 38 -3.53 -12.33 12.55
CA PHE A 38 -2.26 -13.07 12.59
C PHE A 38 -1.19 -12.30 13.39
N THR A 39 -0.12 -13.00 13.77
CA THR A 39 1.00 -12.49 14.56
C THR A 39 2.31 -12.47 13.76
N LEU A 40 3.30 -11.74 14.26
CA LEU A 40 4.64 -11.72 13.66
C LEU A 40 5.27 -13.12 13.68
N THR A 41 5.03 -13.91 14.73
CA THR A 41 5.54 -15.28 14.85
C THR A 41 5.01 -16.16 13.73
N GLU A 42 3.70 -16.23 13.55
CA GLU A 42 3.04 -17.01 12.49
C GLU A 42 3.50 -16.57 11.08
N LEU A 43 3.71 -15.26 10.88
CA LEU A 43 4.28 -14.76 9.64
C LEU A 43 5.72 -15.25 9.45
N THR A 44 6.57 -15.15 10.48
CA THR A 44 7.98 -15.55 10.37
C THR A 44 8.18 -17.04 10.16
N GLU A 45 7.25 -17.89 10.62
CA GLU A 45 7.26 -19.34 10.37
C GLU A 45 7.06 -19.68 8.88
N LYS A 46 6.45 -18.77 8.10
CA LYS A 46 6.26 -18.91 6.66
C LYS A 46 7.39 -18.30 5.83
N LEU A 47 8.40 -17.68 6.47
CA LEU A 47 9.50 -17.00 5.79
C LEU A 47 10.77 -17.85 5.77
N PRO A 48 11.64 -17.67 4.75
CA PRO A 48 12.93 -18.34 4.71
C PRO A 48 13.79 -18.03 5.94
N GLU A 49 14.67 -18.96 6.31
CA GLU A 49 15.58 -18.83 7.46
C GLU A 49 16.45 -17.58 7.41
N SER A 50 16.78 -17.12 6.20
CA SER A 50 17.53 -15.89 5.97
C SER A 50 16.84 -14.64 6.53
N ILE A 51 15.53 -14.69 6.75
CA ILE A 51 14.72 -13.65 7.41
C ILE A 51 14.35 -14.11 8.83
N SER A 52 13.82 -15.33 8.98
CA SER A 52 13.22 -15.79 10.25
C SER A 52 14.23 -16.02 11.37
N ARG A 53 15.50 -16.32 11.06
CA ARG A 53 16.58 -16.45 12.06
C ARG A 53 17.37 -15.15 12.27
N ASN A 54 17.18 -14.14 11.42
CA ASN A 54 17.91 -12.87 11.51
C ASN A 54 17.08 -11.84 12.29
N GLU A 55 17.48 -11.53 13.52
CA GLU A 55 16.75 -10.64 14.41
C GLU A 55 16.55 -9.23 13.81
N SER A 56 17.58 -8.65 13.19
CA SER A 56 17.49 -7.33 12.56
C SER A 56 16.52 -7.30 11.39
N LYS A 57 16.45 -8.39 10.61
CA LYS A 57 15.44 -8.53 9.56
C LYS A 57 14.06 -8.74 10.14
N ARG A 58 13.87 -9.54 11.18
CA ARG A 58 12.57 -9.67 11.87
C ARG A 58 12.04 -8.34 12.38
N ARG A 59 12.90 -7.50 12.96
CA ARG A 59 12.53 -6.13 13.35
C ARG A 59 12.09 -5.32 12.12
N SER A 60 12.81 -5.45 11.00
CA SER A 60 12.43 -4.80 9.74
C SER A 60 11.12 -5.34 9.14
N VAL A 61 10.80 -6.62 9.32
CA VAL A 61 9.49 -7.20 8.98
C VAL A 61 8.41 -6.54 9.83
N SER A 62 8.62 -6.38 11.14
CA SER A 62 7.68 -5.68 12.01
C SER A 62 7.47 -4.23 11.56
N THR A 63 8.54 -3.51 11.20
CA THR A 63 8.43 -2.16 10.62
C THR A 63 7.66 -2.18 9.30
N PHE A 64 7.90 -3.17 8.45
CA PHE A 64 7.17 -3.33 7.19
C PHE A 64 5.68 -3.55 7.42
N LEU A 65 5.30 -4.36 8.42
CA LEU A 65 3.89 -4.54 8.79
C LEU A 65 3.27 -3.22 9.27
N SER A 66 3.99 -2.41 10.05
CA SER A 66 3.54 -1.05 10.43
C SER A 66 3.33 -0.15 9.21
N ASN A 67 4.23 -0.21 8.22
CA ASN A 67 4.05 0.54 6.96
C ASN A 67 2.79 0.08 6.20
N LEU A 68 2.51 -1.23 6.19
CA LEU A 68 1.29 -1.75 5.59
C LEU A 68 0.02 -1.34 6.36
N VAL A 69 0.14 -1.05 7.66
CA VAL A 69 -0.93 -0.42 8.45
C VAL A 69 -1.13 1.03 8.06
N GLU A 70 -0.04 1.80 7.92
CA GLU A 70 -0.12 3.19 7.43
C GLU A 70 -0.77 3.28 6.04
N LEU A 71 -0.55 2.29 5.18
CA LEU A 71 -1.18 2.19 3.86
C LEU A 71 -2.64 1.73 3.92
N GLY A 72 -3.14 1.28 5.07
CA GLY A 72 -4.50 0.76 5.27
C GLY A 72 -4.73 -0.68 4.79
N TYR A 73 -3.70 -1.36 4.27
CA TYR A 73 -3.82 -2.78 3.88
C TYR A 73 -3.93 -3.69 5.12
N LEU A 74 -3.27 -3.33 6.21
CA LEU A 74 -3.39 -4.01 7.49
C LEU A 74 -4.05 -3.10 8.53
N ILE A 75 -4.73 -3.71 9.48
CA ILE A 75 -5.19 -3.06 10.71
C ILE A 75 -4.41 -3.67 11.88
N LYS A 76 -4.04 -2.85 12.87
CA LYS A 76 -3.34 -3.30 14.08
C LYS A 76 -4.31 -3.29 15.28
N PRO A 77 -5.11 -4.35 15.50
CA PRO A 77 -6.05 -4.41 16.63
C PRO A 77 -5.37 -4.51 17.99
N SER A 78 -4.10 -4.95 18.05
CA SER A 78 -3.30 -4.96 19.27
C SER A 78 -1.80 -4.93 18.95
N GLU A 79 -0.96 -4.75 19.96
CA GLU A 79 0.50 -4.63 19.79
C GLU A 79 1.15 -5.75 18.96
N ARG A 80 0.59 -6.96 19.01
CA ARG A 80 1.19 -8.16 18.42
C ARG A 80 0.32 -8.82 17.34
N LYS A 81 -0.76 -8.17 16.93
CA LYS A 81 -1.73 -8.74 16.01
C LYS A 81 -1.98 -7.80 14.84
N TRP A 82 -2.11 -8.38 13.65
CA TRP A 82 -2.47 -7.69 12.41
C TRP A 82 -3.66 -8.38 11.78
N LEU A 83 -4.54 -7.59 11.19
CA LEU A 83 -5.72 -8.05 10.47
C LEU A 83 -5.64 -7.55 9.03
N LYS A 84 -5.87 -8.43 8.06
CA LYS A 84 -5.89 -8.06 6.65
C LYS A 84 -7.23 -7.41 6.28
N THR A 85 -7.19 -6.32 5.52
CA THR A 85 -8.40 -5.69 4.97
C THR A 85 -8.83 -6.30 3.63
N ALA A 86 -7.92 -7.01 2.96
CA ALA A 86 -8.18 -7.77 1.73
C ALA A 86 -7.34 -9.06 1.68
N ALA A 87 -7.66 -9.97 0.76
CA ALA A 87 -6.93 -11.23 0.61
C ALA A 87 -5.45 -11.03 0.27
N THR A 88 -5.15 -10.07 -0.61
CA THR A 88 -3.80 -9.68 -1.03
C THR A 88 -3.70 -8.17 -1.18
N LEU A 89 -2.46 -7.65 -1.19
CA LEU A 89 -2.22 -6.21 -1.41
C LEU A 89 -2.71 -5.73 -2.78
N SER A 90 -2.64 -6.57 -3.82
CA SER A 90 -3.14 -6.19 -5.15
C SER A 90 -4.65 -5.98 -5.14
N VAL A 91 -5.40 -6.87 -4.48
CA VAL A 91 -6.86 -6.75 -4.33
C VAL A 91 -7.22 -5.49 -3.55
N TYR A 92 -6.43 -5.14 -2.52
CA TYR A 92 -6.61 -3.91 -1.77
C TYR A 92 -6.37 -2.65 -2.62
N LEU A 93 -5.30 -2.61 -3.40
CA LEU A 93 -4.92 -1.41 -4.16
C LEU A 93 -5.80 -1.16 -5.39
N SER A 94 -6.38 -2.20 -6.01
CA SER A 94 -7.17 -2.08 -7.24
C SER A 94 -8.27 -1.00 -7.18
N PRO A 95 -9.20 -1.00 -6.21
CA PRO A 95 -10.23 0.06 -6.13
C PRO A 95 -9.61 1.44 -5.84
N LEU A 96 -8.61 1.53 -4.97
CA LEU A 96 -7.96 2.79 -4.60
C LEU A 96 -7.27 3.47 -5.78
N LEU A 97 -6.70 2.70 -6.71
CA LEU A 97 -6.07 3.25 -7.91
C LEU A 97 -7.11 3.82 -8.89
N ILE A 98 -8.32 3.24 -8.94
CA ILE A 98 -9.43 3.77 -9.75
C ILE A 98 -9.90 5.10 -9.14
N GLU A 99 -10.14 5.11 -7.83
CA GLU A 99 -10.52 6.32 -7.08
C GLU A 99 -9.49 7.44 -7.22
N LEU A 100 -8.19 7.11 -7.10
CA LEU A 100 -7.11 8.07 -7.28
C LEU A 100 -7.12 8.67 -8.69
N ASN A 101 -7.28 7.84 -9.73
CA ASN A 101 -7.38 8.33 -11.10
C ASN A 101 -8.57 9.29 -11.29
N ASP A 102 -9.70 9.04 -10.61
CA ASP A 102 -10.84 9.95 -10.69
C ASP A 102 -10.55 11.27 -9.98
N LEU A 103 -9.92 11.25 -8.80
CA LEU A 103 -9.48 12.46 -8.12
C LEU A 103 -8.50 13.29 -8.97
N GLU A 104 -7.54 12.64 -9.62
CA GLU A 104 -6.58 13.29 -10.51
C GLU A 104 -7.27 13.97 -11.70
N LYS A 105 -8.24 13.30 -12.34
CA LYS A 105 -9.01 13.85 -13.48
C LYS A 105 -9.90 15.03 -13.12
N HIS A 106 -10.56 14.99 -11.96
CA HIS A 106 -11.51 16.04 -11.55
C HIS A 106 -10.83 17.31 -11.05
N SER A 107 -9.54 17.26 -10.69
CA SER A 107 -8.78 18.42 -10.21
C SER A 107 -8.55 19.52 -11.26
N VAL A 108 -8.72 19.22 -12.56
CA VAL A 108 -8.33 20.13 -13.66
C VAL A 108 -9.51 20.91 -14.26
N GLN A 109 -10.77 20.58 -13.92
CA GLN A 109 -11.94 21.15 -14.61
C GLN A 109 -12.61 22.35 -13.92
N SER A 110 -12.14 22.80 -12.76
CA SER A 110 -12.78 23.87 -11.97
C SER A 110 -12.38 25.31 -12.32
N GLU A 111 -11.38 25.57 -13.17
CA GLU A 111 -10.94 26.95 -13.48
C GLU A 111 -11.41 27.52 -14.83
N LYS A 112 -12.20 26.77 -15.61
CA LYS A 112 -12.78 27.27 -16.87
C LYS A 112 -14.30 27.36 -16.81
N LYS A 113 -14.84 28.26 -15.98
CA LYS A 113 -16.20 28.77 -16.15
C LYS A 113 -16.21 30.30 -16.23
N GLU A 114 -16.11 30.74 -17.49
CA GLU A 114 -16.85 31.85 -18.11
C GLU A 114 -16.85 33.22 -17.40
N LYS A 115 -15.88 34.07 -17.77
CA LYS A 115 -16.15 35.52 -17.91
C LYS A 115 -17.15 35.72 -19.06
N LYS A 116 -18.45 35.60 -18.80
CA LYS A 116 -19.47 36.16 -19.71
C LYS A 116 -19.52 37.66 -19.47
N VAL A 117 -18.79 38.39 -20.32
CA VAL A 117 -18.97 39.83 -20.50
C VAL A 117 -20.38 40.03 -21.02
N ILE A 118 -21.29 40.53 -20.18
CA ILE A 118 -22.60 41.00 -20.62
C ILE A 118 -22.36 42.37 -21.25
N GLN A 119 -22.21 42.43 -22.58
CA GLN A 119 -22.42 43.68 -23.30
C GLN A 119 -23.92 43.86 -23.45
N LEU A 120 -24.50 44.74 -22.62
CA LEU A 120 -25.83 45.27 -22.85
C LEU A 120 -25.70 46.29 -23.98
N GLU A 121 -26.07 45.92 -25.19
CA GLU A 121 -26.32 46.89 -26.25
C GLU A 121 -27.64 47.61 -25.97
N ASP A 122 -27.53 48.94 -25.84
CA ASP A 122 -28.64 49.88 -25.84
C ASP A 122 -29.56 49.65 -27.04
N ARG A 123 -30.86 49.49 -26.79
CA ARG A 123 -31.89 49.66 -27.81
C ARG A 123 -33.00 50.58 -27.31
N LYS A 124 -32.91 51.81 -27.81
CA LYS A 124 -33.94 52.77 -28.22
C LYS A 124 -35.18 52.98 -27.36
#